data_AF-A0A4Y3W9I3-F1
#
_entry.id   AF-A0A4Y3W9I3-F1
#
_cell.length_a   1.000
_cell.length_b   1.000
_cell.length_c   1.000
_cell.angle_alpha   90.00
_cell.angle_beta   90.00
_cell.angle_gamma   90.00
#
_symmetry.space_group_name_H-M   'P 1'
#
loop_
_entity.id
_entity.type
_entity.pdbx_description
1 polymer ?
#
loop_
_entity_poly.entity_id
_entity_poly.type
_entity_poly.pdbx_seq_one_letter_code
_entity_poly.pdbx_strand_id
1 'polypeptide(L)'
;MTSPARLEAIKKATAASAAKKRARTHCKRGHPLFGPNVYVRTNGGRACKMCATLSHRKTDANMPKQEKIVQVLAALREGRTKDSITKRRKIINFLALKTLLNSDHEEAPAIAALIERNRNISFQSRCGKPTAPHANLNHWLMTFGVAAVDQAVSGIPDYIRDEIKNELLAQLWTGEVAPSNIAVAVKKLQRQMYKDYELFSKFSNHVSLDAVLHHDGTRTLHDFQHRSIWEYS
;
A
#
# COMPACT_ATOMS: atom_id res chain seq x y z
N MET A 1 0.36 -16.45 20.69
CA MET A 1 1.69 -16.36 21.33
C MET A 1 2.33 -17.74 21.33
N THR A 2 3.57 -17.90 20.84
CA THR A 2 4.28 -19.18 20.89
C THR A 2 4.75 -19.48 22.32
N SER A 3 4.39 -20.65 22.86
CA SER A 3 4.82 -21.11 24.19
C SER A 3 6.36 -21.09 24.34
N PRO A 4 6.91 -20.70 25.51
CA PRO A 4 8.36 -20.66 25.76
C PRO A 4 9.04 -22.02 25.51
N ALA A 5 8.36 -23.13 25.79
CA ALA A 5 8.87 -24.47 25.50
C ALA A 5 9.11 -24.70 24.00
N ARG A 6 8.26 -24.13 23.13
CA ARG A 6 8.43 -24.21 21.67
C ARG A 6 9.65 -23.42 21.19
N LEU A 7 9.91 -22.27 21.80
CA LEU A 7 11.09 -21.45 21.46
C LEU A 7 12.39 -22.17 21.82
N GLU A 8 12.46 -22.79 22.99
CA GLU A 8 13.63 -23.59 23.40
C GLU A 8 13.85 -24.82 22.51
N ALA A 9 12.78 -25.52 22.12
CA ALA A 9 12.87 -26.62 21.16
C ALA A 9 13.43 -26.15 19.79
N ILE A 10 12.99 -24.98 19.30
CA ILE A 10 13.50 -24.39 18.07
C ILE A 10 15.00 -24.05 18.21
N LYS A 11 15.42 -23.45 19.31
CA LYS A 11 16.85 -23.13 19.58
C LYS A 11 17.73 -24.38 19.60
N LYS A 12 17.28 -25.45 20.28
CA LYS A 12 18.01 -26.72 20.32
C LYS A 12 18.11 -27.35 18.92
N ALA A 13 17.01 -27.35 18.16
CA ALA A 13 17.00 -27.87 16.79
C ALA A 13 17.92 -27.09 15.85
N THR A 14 17.95 -25.75 15.95
CA THR A 14 18.84 -24.92 15.12
C THR A 14 20.31 -25.11 15.49
N ALA A 15 20.64 -25.20 16.80
CA ALA A 15 21.98 -25.49 17.28
C ALA A 15 22.49 -26.86 16.81
N ALA A 16 21.67 -27.91 16.94
CA ALA A 16 22.00 -29.25 16.45
C ALA A 16 22.22 -29.29 14.92
N SER A 17 21.36 -28.60 14.16
CA SER A 17 21.51 -28.46 12.70
C SER A 17 22.80 -27.71 12.32
N ALA A 18 23.16 -26.66 13.06
CA ALA A 18 24.39 -25.93 12.88
C ALA A 18 25.63 -26.80 13.18
N ALA A 19 25.62 -27.53 14.29
CA ALA A 19 26.67 -28.49 14.65
C ALA A 19 26.85 -29.57 13.57
N LYS A 20 25.75 -30.16 13.08
CA LYS A 20 25.78 -31.12 11.97
C LYS A 20 26.37 -30.54 10.69
N LYS A 21 26.09 -29.27 10.37
CA LYS A 21 26.69 -28.59 9.20
C LYS A 21 28.18 -28.29 9.40
N ARG A 22 28.63 -28.00 10.62
CA ARG A 22 30.05 -27.79 10.98
C ARG A 22 30.84 -29.11 10.96
N ALA A 23 30.21 -30.22 11.34
CA ALA A 23 30.84 -31.54 11.30
C ALA A 23 31.05 -32.11 9.87
N ARG A 24 30.45 -31.50 8.83
CA ARG A 24 30.62 -31.97 7.45
C ARG A 24 32.05 -31.71 6.95
N THR A 25 32.70 -32.77 6.51
CA THR A 25 34.00 -32.75 5.83
C THR A 25 33.89 -32.56 4.33
N HIS A 26 32.76 -32.92 3.73
CA HIS A 26 32.49 -32.82 2.29
C HIS A 26 31.17 -32.09 2.00
N CYS A 27 31.09 -31.41 0.87
CA CYS A 27 29.87 -30.77 0.40
C CYS A 27 28.90 -31.79 -0.21
N LYS A 28 27.68 -31.36 -0.58
CA LYS A 28 26.65 -32.26 -1.15
C LYS A 28 27.07 -32.94 -2.47
N ARG A 29 28.09 -32.41 -3.16
CA ARG A 29 28.67 -32.96 -4.41
C ARG A 29 29.99 -33.71 -4.19
N GLY A 30 30.38 -33.97 -2.94
CA GLY A 30 31.62 -34.69 -2.62
C GLY A 30 32.89 -33.84 -2.58
N HIS A 31 32.85 -32.53 -2.86
CA HIS A 31 34.06 -31.70 -2.73
C HIS A 31 34.48 -31.48 -1.27
N PRO A 32 35.78 -31.47 -0.96
CA PRO A 32 36.30 -31.25 0.39
C PRO A 32 35.95 -29.85 0.92
N LEU A 33 35.47 -29.78 2.17
CA LEU A 33 35.16 -28.54 2.91
C LEU A 33 36.29 -28.16 3.88
N PHE A 34 37.52 -28.21 3.41
CA PHE A 34 38.71 -27.75 4.12
C PHE A 34 39.68 -27.03 3.17
N GLY A 35 40.60 -26.25 3.74
CA GLY A 35 41.65 -25.55 3.01
C GLY A 35 41.14 -24.53 1.97
N PRO A 36 41.75 -24.45 0.78
CA PRO A 36 41.48 -23.39 -0.19
C PRO A 36 40.10 -23.48 -0.85
N ASN A 37 39.41 -24.63 -0.76
CA ASN A 37 38.10 -24.86 -1.39
C ASN A 37 36.90 -24.36 -0.57
N VAL A 38 37.14 -23.76 0.60
CA VAL A 38 36.09 -23.17 1.43
C VAL A 38 36.15 -21.66 1.36
N TYR A 39 35.00 -21.01 1.21
CA TYR A 39 34.84 -19.60 1.53
C TYR A 39 33.79 -19.45 2.64
N VAL A 40 34.02 -18.49 3.52
CA VAL A 40 33.08 -18.15 4.60
C VAL A 40 32.20 -17.01 4.10
N ARG A 41 30.88 -17.21 4.15
CA ARG A 41 29.89 -16.18 3.82
C ARG A 41 29.79 -15.17 4.96
N THR A 42 29.21 -14.01 4.68
CA THR A 42 28.94 -12.96 5.67
C THR A 42 28.13 -13.45 6.89
N ASN A 43 27.32 -14.50 6.72
CA ASN A 43 26.57 -15.14 7.80
C ASN A 43 27.35 -16.20 8.60
N GLY A 44 28.67 -16.30 8.42
CA GLY A 44 29.54 -17.30 9.07
C GLY A 44 29.39 -18.74 8.52
N GLY A 45 28.56 -18.94 7.49
CA GLY A 45 28.40 -20.25 6.86
C GLY A 45 29.55 -20.60 5.92
N ARG A 46 29.99 -21.87 5.94
CA ARG A 46 30.96 -22.40 4.97
C ARG A 46 30.26 -22.77 3.67
N ALA A 47 30.81 -22.35 2.54
CA ALA A 47 30.38 -22.76 1.22
C ALA A 47 31.57 -23.24 0.38
N CYS A 48 31.32 -24.22 -0.49
CA CYS A 48 32.34 -24.81 -1.34
C CYS A 48 32.57 -23.91 -2.57
N LYS A 49 33.82 -23.48 -2.79
CA LYS A 49 34.22 -22.64 -3.92
C LYS A 49 33.97 -23.34 -5.25
N MET A 50 34.35 -24.61 -5.41
CA MET A 50 34.07 -25.38 -6.63
C MET A 50 32.57 -25.43 -6.95
N CYS A 51 31.72 -25.65 -5.94
CA CYS A 51 30.27 -25.64 -6.12
C CYS A 51 29.74 -24.27 -6.54
N ALA A 52 30.32 -23.19 -6.00
CA ALA A 52 30.00 -21.82 -6.40
C ALA A 52 30.40 -21.58 -7.86
N THR A 53 31.64 -21.91 -8.25
CA THR A 53 32.11 -21.79 -9.64
C THR A 53 31.24 -22.58 -10.61
N LEU A 54 30.89 -23.83 -10.28
CA LEU A 54 29.96 -24.64 -11.10
C LEU A 54 28.56 -24.01 -11.18
N SER A 55 28.11 -23.34 -10.11
CA SER A 55 26.84 -22.62 -10.12
C SER A 55 26.91 -21.38 -11.02
N HIS A 56 28.03 -20.65 -11.00
CA HIS A 56 28.27 -19.52 -11.89
C HIS A 56 28.34 -19.98 -13.36
N ARG A 57 29.04 -21.07 -13.67
CA ARG A 57 29.04 -21.65 -15.02
C ARG A 57 27.64 -22.05 -15.51
N LYS A 58 26.77 -22.51 -14.62
CA LYS A 58 25.36 -22.79 -14.96
C LYS A 58 24.58 -21.52 -15.25
N THR A 59 24.87 -20.41 -14.58
CA THR A 59 24.25 -19.12 -14.92
C THR A 59 24.75 -18.60 -16.26
N ASP A 60 26.01 -18.83 -16.60
CA ASP A 60 26.58 -18.45 -17.90
C ASP A 60 25.98 -19.29 -19.03
N ALA A 61 25.77 -20.60 -18.79
CA ALA A 61 25.03 -21.46 -19.72
C ALA A 61 23.55 -21.07 -19.88
N ASN A 62 23.00 -20.30 -18.94
CA ASN A 62 21.66 -19.74 -19.03
C ASN A 62 21.65 -18.36 -19.71
N MET A 63 22.79 -17.83 -20.15
CA MET A 63 22.84 -16.63 -20.96
C MET A 63 22.02 -16.88 -22.25
N PRO A 64 21.04 -16.04 -22.57
CA PRO A 64 20.28 -16.21 -23.80
C PRO A 64 21.21 -16.16 -25.01
N LYS A 65 21.00 -17.07 -25.97
CA LYS A 65 21.64 -16.99 -27.29
C LYS A 65 21.29 -15.66 -27.97
N GLN A 66 22.17 -15.16 -28.83
CA GLN A 66 22.00 -13.90 -29.55
C GLN A 66 20.65 -13.80 -30.27
N GLU A 67 20.20 -14.89 -30.90
CA GLU A 67 18.88 -14.98 -31.56
C GLU A 67 17.72 -14.60 -30.63
N LYS A 68 17.77 -15.05 -29.37
CA LYS A 68 16.72 -14.72 -28.38
C LYS A 68 16.79 -13.28 -27.94
N ILE A 69 17.99 -12.71 -27.86
CA ILE A 69 18.18 -11.28 -27.52
C ILE A 69 17.53 -10.42 -28.60
N VAL A 70 17.77 -10.73 -29.88
CA VAL A 70 17.14 -10.06 -31.03
C VAL A 70 15.61 -10.20 -30.97
N GLN A 71 15.08 -11.40 -30.67
CA GLN A 71 13.64 -11.60 -30.51
C GLN A 71 13.04 -10.79 -29.35
N VAL A 72 13.75 -10.69 -28.22
CA VAL A 72 13.33 -9.87 -27.07
C VAL A 72 13.29 -8.39 -27.45
N LEU A 73 14.32 -7.89 -28.14
CA LEU A 73 14.37 -6.52 -28.63
C LEU A 73 13.24 -6.20 -29.60
N ALA A 74 12.98 -7.08 -30.58
CA ALA A 74 11.87 -6.94 -31.52
C ALA A 74 10.53 -6.87 -30.78
N ALA A 75 10.28 -7.81 -29.86
CA ALA A 75 9.07 -7.82 -29.04
C ALA A 75 8.90 -6.56 -28.18
N LEU A 76 9.99 -6.03 -27.60
CA LEU A 76 9.95 -4.79 -26.84
C LEU A 76 9.66 -3.57 -27.73
N ARG A 77 10.21 -3.52 -28.95
CA ARG A 77 9.92 -2.45 -29.93
C ARG A 77 8.46 -2.48 -30.39
N GLU A 78 7.84 -3.66 -30.46
CA GLU A 78 6.38 -3.83 -30.69
C GLU A 78 5.51 -3.34 -29.51
N GLY A 79 6.11 -2.87 -28.40
CA GLY A 79 5.37 -2.41 -27.22
C GLY A 79 4.96 -3.54 -26.26
N ARG A 80 5.49 -4.76 -26.42
CA ARG A 80 5.20 -5.84 -25.48
C ARG A 80 5.81 -5.55 -24.11
N THR A 81 5.09 -5.90 -23.05
CA THR A 81 5.58 -5.72 -21.68
C THR A 81 6.55 -6.83 -21.28
N LYS A 82 7.40 -6.55 -20.28
CA LYS A 82 8.29 -7.58 -19.68
C LYS A 82 7.53 -8.86 -19.30
N ASP A 83 6.32 -8.70 -18.79
CA ASP A 83 5.47 -9.81 -18.38
C ASP A 83 4.99 -10.64 -19.56
N SER A 84 4.61 -10.04 -20.69
CA SER A 84 4.20 -10.81 -21.88
C SER A 84 5.36 -11.52 -22.57
N ILE A 85 6.60 -11.02 -22.42
CA ILE A 85 7.81 -11.67 -22.95
C ILE A 85 8.23 -12.85 -22.06
N THR A 86 8.06 -12.74 -20.74
CA THR A 86 8.53 -13.73 -19.76
C THR A 86 7.45 -14.72 -19.29
N LYS A 87 6.16 -14.39 -19.42
CA LYS A 87 5.02 -15.24 -19.04
C LYS A 87 4.24 -15.74 -20.26
N ARG A 88 3.63 -16.92 -20.14
CA ARG A 88 2.60 -17.52 -21.03
C ARG A 88 2.89 -17.70 -22.53
N ARG A 89 4.06 -17.33 -23.08
CA ARG A 89 4.61 -17.76 -24.40
C ARG A 89 6.07 -17.28 -24.49
N LYS A 90 6.99 -18.06 -23.91
CA LYS A 90 8.33 -17.60 -23.50
C LYS A 90 9.30 -17.50 -24.68
N ILE A 91 9.57 -16.27 -25.12
CA ILE A 91 10.79 -15.95 -25.89
C ILE A 91 12.00 -16.28 -24.99
N ILE A 92 11.98 -15.79 -23.75
CA ILE A 92 13.03 -15.98 -22.75
C ILE A 92 12.44 -16.24 -21.34
N ASN A 93 13.17 -16.99 -20.50
CA ASN A 93 12.84 -17.12 -19.08
C ASN A 93 13.16 -15.83 -18.32
N PHE A 94 12.35 -15.48 -17.33
CA PHE A 94 12.59 -14.37 -16.41
C PHE A 94 14.02 -14.36 -15.84
N LEU A 95 14.53 -15.52 -15.41
CA LEU A 95 15.90 -15.60 -14.87
C LEU A 95 16.96 -15.24 -15.91
N ALA A 96 16.81 -15.70 -17.15
CA ALA A 96 17.75 -15.40 -18.23
C ALA A 96 17.68 -13.93 -18.66
N LEU A 97 16.49 -13.32 -18.68
CA LEU A 97 16.34 -11.88 -18.89
C LEU A 97 17.01 -11.07 -17.78
N LYS A 98 16.85 -11.48 -16.52
CA LYS A 98 17.52 -10.82 -15.39
C LYS A 98 19.05 -10.95 -15.46
N THR A 99 19.56 -12.12 -15.84
CA THR A 99 21.00 -12.32 -16.05
C THR A 99 21.52 -11.41 -17.15
N LEU A 100 20.80 -11.31 -18.28
CA LEU A 100 21.16 -10.43 -19.39
C LEU A 100 21.22 -8.95 -18.95
N LEU A 101 20.22 -8.48 -18.21
CA LEU A 101 20.17 -7.08 -17.73
C LEU A 101 21.27 -6.74 -16.71
N ASN A 102 21.82 -7.74 -16.02
CA ASN A 102 22.90 -7.56 -15.05
C ASN A 102 24.29 -7.82 -15.64
N SER A 103 24.37 -8.20 -16.91
CA SER A 103 25.64 -8.47 -17.61
C SER A 103 26.08 -7.24 -18.40
N ASP A 104 27.37 -7.16 -18.74
CA ASP A 104 27.96 -6.08 -19.55
C ASP A 104 27.66 -6.25 -21.06
N HIS A 105 26.49 -6.79 -21.41
CA HIS A 105 26.09 -6.98 -22.80
C HIS A 105 25.67 -5.64 -23.42
N GLU A 106 26.14 -5.35 -24.64
CA GLU A 106 25.91 -4.10 -25.37
C GLU A 106 24.42 -3.69 -25.44
N GLU A 107 23.53 -4.66 -25.69
CA GLU A 107 22.08 -4.44 -25.78
C GLU A 107 21.34 -4.32 -24.43
N ALA A 108 21.97 -4.64 -23.30
CA ALA A 108 21.32 -4.62 -21.99
C ALA A 108 20.69 -3.25 -21.62
N PRO A 109 21.39 -2.09 -21.78
CA PRO A 109 20.80 -0.78 -21.50
C PRO A 109 19.61 -0.45 -22.41
N ALA A 110 19.66 -0.82 -23.70
CA ALA A 110 18.56 -0.58 -24.64
C ALA A 110 17.31 -1.39 -24.26
N ILE A 111 17.49 -2.66 -23.86
CA ILE A 111 16.41 -3.51 -23.35
C ILE A 111 15.80 -2.91 -22.09
N ALA A 112 16.62 -2.44 -21.14
CA ALA A 112 16.14 -1.84 -19.90
C ALA A 112 15.28 -0.59 -20.16
N ALA A 113 15.74 0.29 -21.05
CA ALA A 113 15.02 1.50 -21.44
C ALA A 113 13.66 1.18 -22.09
N LEU A 114 13.60 0.19 -22.98
CA LEU A 114 12.34 -0.23 -23.61
C LEU A 114 11.38 -0.88 -22.61
N ILE A 115 11.87 -1.67 -21.65
CA ILE A 115 11.04 -2.24 -20.58
C ILE A 115 10.37 -1.14 -19.77
N GLU A 116 11.12 -0.10 -19.37
CA GLU A 116 10.58 1.00 -18.58
C GLU A 116 9.61 1.85 -19.39
N ARG A 117 9.92 2.13 -20.66
CA ARG A 117 9.00 2.80 -21.59
C ARG A 117 7.67 2.02 -21.71
N ASN A 118 7.73 0.72 -21.97
CA ASN A 118 6.52 -0.11 -22.13
C ASN A 118 5.75 -0.26 -20.82
N ARG A 119 6.45 -0.25 -19.67
CA ARG A 119 5.82 -0.19 -18.34
C ARG A 119 5.05 1.10 -18.16
N ASN A 120 5.63 2.24 -18.52
CA ASN A 120 4.98 3.55 -18.42
C ASN A 120 3.77 3.65 -19.36
N ILE A 121 3.87 3.16 -20.60
CA ILE A 121 2.74 3.09 -21.53
C ILE A 121 1.64 2.16 -20.98
N SER A 122 2.01 0.99 -20.45
CA SER A 122 1.05 0.08 -19.82
C SER A 122 0.42 0.67 -18.56
N PHE A 123 1.14 1.52 -17.83
CA PHE A 123 0.64 2.21 -16.65
C PHE A 123 -0.30 3.34 -17.08
N GLN A 124 0.10 4.19 -18.02
CA GLN A 124 -0.73 5.25 -18.58
C GLN A 124 -2.01 4.71 -19.25
N SER A 125 -1.97 3.56 -19.91
CA SER A 125 -3.21 2.95 -20.45
C SER A 125 -4.13 2.37 -19.36
N ARG A 126 -3.59 2.02 -18.18
CA ARG A 126 -4.37 1.57 -17.02
C ARG A 126 -4.90 2.73 -16.17
N CYS A 127 -4.09 3.77 -16.00
CA CYS A 127 -4.35 4.92 -15.14
C CYS A 127 -4.92 6.13 -15.90
N GLY A 128 -4.71 6.17 -17.21
CA GLY A 128 -5.07 7.25 -18.14
C GLY A 128 -6.08 6.82 -19.20
N LYS A 129 -6.85 5.75 -18.95
CA LYS A 129 -8.27 5.97 -19.09
C LYS A 129 -8.63 6.84 -17.88
N PRO A 130 -8.82 8.17 -18.00
CA PRO A 130 -9.88 8.74 -17.21
C PRO A 130 -11.03 7.78 -17.50
N THR A 131 -11.53 7.14 -16.47
CA THR A 131 -12.83 6.50 -16.61
C THR A 131 -13.65 7.58 -17.34
N ALA A 132 -14.33 7.20 -18.43
CA ALA A 132 -15.24 8.09 -19.10
C ALA A 132 -16.41 8.62 -18.22
N PRO A 133 -16.62 8.30 -16.90
CA PRO A 133 -17.59 9.00 -16.12
C PRO A 133 -17.16 10.38 -15.66
N HIS A 134 -15.92 10.88 -15.66
CA HIS A 134 -15.72 12.23 -15.07
C HIS A 134 -16.40 13.37 -15.87
N ALA A 135 -16.38 13.32 -17.21
CA ALA A 135 -17.13 14.29 -18.02
C ALA A 135 -18.65 14.11 -17.86
N ASN A 136 -19.12 12.89 -17.62
CA ASN A 136 -20.52 12.60 -17.32
C ASN A 136 -20.90 12.83 -15.85
N LEU A 137 -19.94 12.86 -14.93
CA LEU A 137 -20.17 13.02 -13.50
C LEU A 137 -20.54 14.47 -13.24
N ASN A 138 -19.86 15.44 -13.87
CA ASN A 138 -20.23 16.84 -13.71
C ASN A 138 -21.65 17.10 -14.22
N HIS A 139 -22.03 16.51 -15.37
CA HIS A 139 -23.41 16.62 -15.87
C HIS A 139 -24.39 15.89 -14.93
N TRP A 140 -24.11 14.64 -14.56
CA TRP A 140 -24.97 13.88 -13.66
C TRP A 140 -25.12 14.52 -12.27
N LEU A 141 -24.04 15.06 -11.71
CA LEU A 141 -24.03 15.68 -10.39
C LEU A 141 -24.89 16.94 -10.40
N MET A 142 -24.79 17.75 -11.46
CA MET A 142 -25.61 18.95 -11.65
C MET A 142 -27.08 18.62 -11.94
N THR A 143 -27.37 17.56 -12.70
CA THR A 143 -28.76 17.24 -13.11
C THR A 143 -29.50 16.36 -12.10
N PHE A 144 -28.83 15.40 -11.48
CA PHE A 144 -29.45 14.34 -10.67
C PHE A 144 -28.79 14.14 -9.30
N GLY A 145 -27.51 14.46 -9.16
CA GLY A 145 -26.73 14.19 -7.95
C GLY A 145 -27.25 14.92 -6.72
N VAL A 146 -27.58 16.21 -6.85
CA VAL A 146 -28.10 17.01 -5.72
C VAL A 146 -29.42 16.44 -5.19
N ALA A 147 -30.38 16.11 -6.07
CA ALA A 147 -31.67 15.56 -5.67
C ALA A 147 -31.53 14.17 -5.02
N ALA A 148 -30.64 13.32 -5.53
CA ALA A 148 -30.37 12.01 -4.95
C ALA A 148 -29.73 12.12 -3.54
N VAL A 149 -28.81 13.07 -3.36
CA VAL A 149 -28.23 13.38 -2.03
C VAL A 149 -29.31 13.90 -1.08
N ASP A 150 -30.15 14.85 -1.51
CA ASP A 150 -31.24 15.41 -0.71
C ASP A 150 -32.22 14.34 -0.24
N GLN A 151 -32.61 13.44 -1.13
CA GLN A 151 -33.47 12.31 -0.77
C GLN A 151 -32.78 11.39 0.26
N ALA A 152 -31.50 11.11 0.10
CA ALA A 152 -30.75 10.23 0.99
C ALA A 152 -30.55 10.81 2.40
N VAL A 153 -30.50 12.14 2.54
CA VAL A 153 -30.33 12.83 3.83
C VAL A 153 -31.65 13.30 4.46
N SER A 154 -32.79 13.11 3.79
CA SER A 154 -34.12 13.58 4.25
C SER A 154 -34.53 13.08 5.64
N GLY A 155 -34.05 11.90 6.07
CA GLY A 155 -34.32 11.34 7.41
C GLY A 155 -33.37 11.79 8.52
N ILE A 156 -32.41 12.67 8.23
CA ILE A 156 -31.38 13.12 9.18
C ILE A 156 -31.83 14.45 9.83
N PRO A 157 -31.60 14.66 11.15
CA PRO A 157 -31.87 15.94 11.81
C PRO A 157 -31.20 17.14 11.14
N ASP A 158 -31.89 18.28 11.09
CA ASP A 158 -31.46 19.45 10.32
C ASP A 158 -30.04 19.93 10.68
N TYR A 159 -29.69 19.91 11.97
CA TYR A 159 -28.40 20.41 12.47
C TYR A 159 -27.17 19.63 11.99
N ILE A 160 -27.31 18.37 11.53
CA ILE A 160 -26.22 17.58 10.92
C ILE A 160 -26.45 17.29 9.44
N ARG A 161 -27.66 17.59 8.92
CA ARG A 161 -28.03 17.28 7.55
C ARG A 161 -27.16 18.03 6.54
N ASP A 162 -26.93 19.32 6.77
CA ASP A 162 -26.19 20.18 5.84
C ASP A 162 -24.70 19.82 5.78
N GLU A 163 -24.10 19.47 6.92
CA GLU A 163 -22.70 19.04 6.99
C GLU A 163 -22.48 17.71 6.26
N ILE A 164 -23.36 16.73 6.49
CA ILE A 164 -23.33 15.44 5.78
C ILE A 164 -23.57 15.65 4.28
N LYS A 165 -24.49 16.54 3.90
CA LYS A 165 -24.79 16.86 2.50
C LYS A 165 -23.57 17.44 1.79
N ASN A 166 -22.92 18.44 2.38
CA ASN A 166 -21.76 19.11 1.78
C ASN A 166 -20.57 18.16 1.62
N GLU A 167 -20.27 17.38 2.66
CA GLU A 167 -19.18 16.39 2.63
C GLU A 167 -19.46 15.29 1.60
N LEU A 168 -20.71 14.82 1.50
CA LEU A 168 -21.08 13.80 0.52
C LEU A 168 -21.00 14.32 -0.92
N LEU A 169 -21.40 15.57 -1.17
CA LEU A 169 -21.25 16.21 -2.47
C LEU A 169 -19.78 16.35 -2.85
N ALA A 170 -18.90 16.70 -1.90
CA ALA A 170 -17.47 16.75 -2.12
C ALA A 170 -16.90 15.36 -2.49
N GLN A 171 -17.29 14.31 -1.77
CA GLN A 171 -16.85 12.93 -2.04
C GLN A 171 -17.38 12.39 -3.38
N LEU A 172 -18.57 12.80 -3.80
CA LEU A 172 -19.10 12.49 -5.13
C LEU A 172 -18.33 13.24 -6.22
N TRP A 173 -17.97 14.52 -5.98
CA TRP A 173 -17.19 15.32 -6.93
C TRP A 173 -15.77 14.78 -7.13
N THR A 174 -15.10 14.33 -6.06
CA THR A 174 -13.77 13.72 -6.14
C THR A 174 -13.79 12.30 -6.71
N GLY A 175 -14.98 11.68 -6.83
CA GLY A 175 -15.13 10.30 -7.29
C GLY A 175 -14.78 9.25 -6.23
N GLU A 176 -14.67 9.65 -4.96
CA GLU A 176 -14.45 8.72 -3.84
C GLU A 176 -15.67 7.85 -3.56
N VAL A 177 -16.87 8.39 -3.78
CA VAL A 177 -18.14 7.68 -3.62
C VAL A 177 -18.79 7.50 -4.99
N ALA A 178 -19.19 6.28 -5.32
CA ALA A 178 -20.01 6.01 -6.48
C ALA A 178 -21.48 6.40 -6.21
N PRO A 179 -22.25 6.90 -7.21
CA PRO A 179 -23.67 7.22 -7.04
C PRO A 179 -24.52 6.09 -6.44
N SER A 180 -24.20 4.83 -6.77
CA SER A 180 -24.88 3.65 -6.22
C SER A 180 -24.65 3.45 -4.71
N ASN A 181 -23.65 4.12 -4.13
CA ASN A 181 -23.21 3.94 -2.74
C ASN A 181 -23.56 5.13 -1.84
N ILE A 182 -24.36 6.10 -2.31
CA ILE A 182 -24.76 7.30 -1.56
C ILE A 182 -25.31 6.95 -0.17
N ALA A 183 -26.26 6.01 -0.09
CA ALA A 183 -26.86 5.62 1.19
C ALA A 183 -25.86 5.01 2.20
N VAL A 184 -24.83 4.30 1.71
CA VAL A 184 -23.78 3.72 2.56
C VAL A 184 -22.83 4.82 3.05
N ALA A 185 -22.49 5.77 2.17
CA ALA A 185 -21.66 6.91 2.51
C ALA A 185 -22.35 7.82 3.54
N VAL A 186 -23.65 8.09 3.39
CA VAL A 186 -24.46 8.81 4.38
C VAL A 186 -24.36 8.17 5.76
N LYS A 187 -24.58 6.85 5.88
CA LYS A 187 -24.47 6.15 7.17
C LYS A 187 -23.06 6.20 7.75
N LYS A 188 -22.02 6.18 6.90
CA LYS A 188 -20.62 6.29 7.33
C LYS A 188 -20.33 7.68 7.88
N LEU A 189 -20.72 8.73 7.16
CA LEU A 189 -20.57 10.13 7.57
C LEU A 189 -21.36 10.41 8.85
N GLN A 190 -22.60 9.93 8.94
CA GLN A 190 -23.41 10.03 10.15
C GLN A 190 -22.71 9.41 11.37
N ARG A 191 -22.15 8.20 11.23
CA ARG A 191 -21.38 7.56 12.31
C ARG A 191 -20.11 8.33 12.68
N GLN A 192 -19.47 8.97 11.70
CA GLN A 192 -18.27 9.78 11.93
C GLN A 192 -18.63 11.05 12.70
N MET A 193 -19.66 11.77 12.28
CA MET A 193 -20.17 12.94 12.98
C MET A 193 -20.58 12.59 14.42
N TYR A 194 -21.33 11.50 14.63
CA TYR A 194 -21.67 11.08 15.99
C TYR A 194 -20.45 10.73 16.84
N LYS A 195 -19.38 10.16 16.26
CA LYS A 195 -18.11 9.95 16.98
C LYS A 195 -17.43 11.26 17.35
N ASP A 196 -17.49 12.26 16.47
CA ASP A 196 -16.90 13.57 16.75
C ASP A 196 -17.72 14.31 17.84
N TYR A 197 -19.05 14.20 17.82
CA TYR A 197 -19.90 14.63 18.93
C TYR A 197 -19.65 13.85 20.23
N GLU A 198 -19.39 12.54 20.15
CA GLU A 198 -18.96 11.73 21.30
C GLU A 198 -17.56 12.14 21.80
N LEU A 199 -16.65 12.58 20.92
CA LEU A 199 -15.31 13.07 21.30
C LEU A 199 -15.36 14.43 22.00
N PHE A 200 -16.37 15.26 21.71
CA PHE A 200 -16.72 16.42 22.54
C PHE A 200 -17.48 16.05 23.82
N SER A 201 -17.96 14.82 23.94
CA SER A 201 -18.56 14.26 25.15
C SER A 201 -17.57 13.37 25.89
N LYS A 202 -16.63 13.99 26.62
CA LYS A 202 -15.96 13.29 27.73
C LYS A 202 -16.87 13.08 28.95
N PHE A 203 -18.10 13.61 28.91
CA PHE A 203 -19.15 13.39 29.89
C PHE A 203 -20.54 13.55 29.24
N SER A 204 -21.25 12.46 29.01
CA SER A 204 -22.72 12.44 29.13
C SER A 204 -23.16 12.40 30.60
N ASN A 205 -22.38 13.01 31.51
CA ASN A 205 -22.93 13.82 32.59
C ASN A 205 -23.18 15.20 31.97
N HIS A 206 -24.40 15.47 31.54
CA HIS A 206 -24.86 16.83 31.30
C HIS A 206 -24.81 17.60 32.63
N VAL A 207 -23.64 18.16 32.92
CA VAL A 207 -23.51 19.39 33.70
C VAL A 207 -24.30 20.41 32.89
N SER A 208 -25.40 20.93 33.44
CA SER A 208 -26.21 21.94 32.76
C SER A 208 -25.31 23.09 32.30
N LEU A 209 -25.75 23.87 31.31
CA LEU A 209 -25.11 25.12 30.92
C LEU A 209 -24.88 26.07 32.13
N ASP A 210 -25.59 25.86 33.24
CA ASP A 210 -25.42 26.60 34.49
C ASP A 210 -24.19 26.17 35.31
N ALA A 211 -23.68 24.96 35.13
CA ALA A 211 -22.69 24.42 36.06
C ALA A 211 -21.23 24.66 35.65
N VAL A 212 -20.97 25.29 34.49
CA VAL A 212 -19.67 25.89 34.17
C VAL A 212 -19.48 27.26 34.83
N LEU A 213 -20.55 27.91 35.30
CA LEU A 213 -20.45 29.23 35.95
C LEU A 213 -20.02 29.19 37.43
N HIS A 214 -19.80 28.01 38.01
CA HIS A 214 -19.63 27.88 39.47
C HIS A 214 -18.23 27.54 39.97
N HIS A 215 -17.20 27.41 39.13
CA HIS A 215 -15.92 26.92 39.64
C HIS A 215 -14.89 27.94 40.13
N ASP A 216 -15.00 29.25 39.84
CA ASP A 216 -13.96 30.22 40.27
C ASP A 216 -14.47 31.57 40.81
N GLY A 217 -15.61 31.60 41.51
CA GLY A 217 -15.96 32.83 42.22
C GLY A 217 -17.22 32.75 43.05
N THR A 218 -17.18 33.32 44.25
CA THR A 218 -18.26 33.44 45.23
C THR A 218 -19.44 34.30 44.79
N ARG A 219 -19.69 34.47 43.48
CA ARG A 219 -20.79 35.26 42.94
C ARG A 219 -21.91 34.35 42.47
N THR A 220 -23.10 34.56 43.01
CA THR A 220 -24.30 33.83 42.59
C THR A 220 -24.96 34.55 41.42
N LEU A 221 -25.77 33.85 40.62
CA LEU A 221 -26.49 34.44 39.48
C LEU A 221 -27.39 35.63 39.89
N HIS A 222 -27.77 35.71 41.17
CA HIS A 222 -28.50 36.82 41.76
C HIS A 222 -27.67 38.11 41.95
N ASP A 223 -26.33 38.04 41.88
CA ASP A 223 -25.46 39.23 41.93
C ASP A 223 -25.44 39.99 40.59
N PHE A 224 -26.04 39.43 39.53
CA PHE A 224 -26.30 40.13 38.27
C PHE A 224 -27.69 40.77 38.26
N GLN A 225 -28.11 41.37 39.39
CA GLN A 225 -29.09 42.46 39.29
C GLN A 225 -28.50 43.51 38.35
N HIS A 226 -29.11 43.60 37.17
CA HIS A 226 -28.88 44.63 36.19
C HIS A 226 -28.90 46.00 36.88
N ARG A 227 -27.72 46.58 37.16
CA ARG A 227 -27.59 48.03 37.12
C ARG A 227 -27.88 48.42 35.69
N SER A 228 -29.09 48.89 35.45
CA SER A 228 -29.51 49.39 34.16
C SER A 228 -28.49 50.42 33.68
N ILE A 229 -28.09 50.30 32.41
CA ILE A 229 -27.19 51.20 31.67
C ILE A 229 -27.66 52.68 31.67
N TRP A 230 -28.80 53.00 32.29
CA TRP A 230 -29.45 54.31 32.31
C TRP A 230 -29.26 55.12 33.59
N GLU A 231 -28.47 54.68 34.58
CA GLU A 231 -28.31 55.40 35.87
C GLU A 231 -27.20 56.46 35.93
N TYR A 232 -26.58 56.83 34.80
CA TYR A 232 -25.65 57.98 34.76
C TYR A 232 -26.15 59.03 33.76
N SER A 233 -26.88 60.02 34.27
CA SER A 233 -27.19 61.30 33.62
C SER A 233 -27.13 62.40 34.67
#